data_AF-E9I4U4-F1
#
_entry.id   AF-E9I4U4-F1
#
_cell.length_a   1.000
_cell.length_b   1.000
_cell.length_c   1.000
_cell.angle_alpha   90.00
_cell.angle_beta   90.00
_cell.angle_gamma   90.00
#
_symmetry.space_group_name_H-M   'P 1'
#
loop_
_entity.id
_entity.type
_entity.pdbx_description
1 polymer ?
#
loop_
_entity_poly.entity_id
_entity_poly.type
_entity_poly.pdbx_seq_one_letter_code
_entity_poly.pdbx_strand_id
1 'polypeptide(L)' 'MPVLCWEDRFRSAPRDASTFISLDGTDFKIMEPSDFDPKWWSHKFNGPGLRYEVGICIRTGDIVWAHGGLPCGE' A
#
# COMPACT_ATOMS: atom_id res chain seq x y z
N MET A 1 -5.18 5.31 -15.88
CA MET A 1 -4.42 6.17 -14.95
C MET A 1 -5.41 7.10 -14.26
N PRO A 2 -5.44 7.26 -12.92
CA PRO A 2 -5.09 6.24 -11.93
C PRO A 2 -6.20 5.17 -11.90
N VAL A 3 -5.84 3.88 -11.89
CA VAL A 3 -6.83 2.78 -11.99
C VAL A 3 -7.07 2.18 -10.59
N LEU A 4 -7.28 3.03 -9.59
CA LEU A 4 -7.73 2.60 -8.27
C LEU A 4 -9.22 2.96 -8.18
N CYS A 5 -10.06 1.98 -8.49
CA CYS A 5 -11.51 2.11 -8.42
C CYS A 5 -11.97 1.59 -7.06
N TRP A 6 -12.35 2.49 -6.16
CA TRP A 6 -12.76 2.12 -4.79
C TRP A 6 -14.00 1.22 -4.79
N GLU A 7 -14.89 1.41 -5.75
CA GLU A 7 -16.12 0.65 -5.95
C GLU A 7 -15.86 -0.82 -6.30
N ASP A 8 -14.70 -1.14 -6.90
CA ASP A 8 -14.33 -2.51 -7.27
C ASP A 8 -14.16 -3.42 -6.04
N ARG A 9 -14.10 -2.86 -4.83
CA ARG A 9 -14.15 -3.65 -3.58
C ARG A 9 -15.40 -4.52 -3.45
N PHE A 10 -16.51 -4.11 -4.08
CA PHE A 10 -17.77 -4.85 -4.08
C PHE A 10 -17.87 -5.86 -5.20
N ARG A 11 -16.92 -5.89 -6.14
CA ARG A 11 -16.98 -6.74 -7.32
C ARG A 11 -17.02 -8.21 -6.90
N SER A 12 -18.10 -8.88 -7.29
CA SER A 12 -18.39 -10.29 -6.92
C SER A 12 -18.55 -10.54 -5.42
N ALA A 13 -18.85 -9.51 -4.62
CA ALA A 13 -19.10 -9.65 -3.20
C ALA A 13 -20.39 -10.45 -2.92
N PRO A 14 -20.42 -11.32 -1.89
CA PRO A 14 -21.66 -11.94 -1.41
C PRO A 14 -22.62 -10.88 -0.89
N ARG A 15 -23.93 -11.12 -0.98
CA ARG A 15 -24.97 -10.14 -0.57
C ARG A 15 -24.93 -9.80 0.92
N ASP A 16 -24.41 -10.70 1.74
CA ASP A 16 -24.36 -10.65 3.19
C ASP A 16 -22.96 -10.28 3.75
N ALA A 17 -21.98 -10.04 2.88
CA ALA A 17 -20.66 -9.62 3.32
C ALA A 17 -20.69 -8.16 3.80
N SER A 18 -19.98 -7.89 4.89
CA SER A 18 -19.71 -6.55 5.42
C SER A 18 -18.23 -6.16 5.35
N THR A 19 -17.35 -7.12 5.03
CA THR A 19 -15.89 -6.95 4.94
C THR A 19 -15.43 -7.25 3.51
N PHE A 20 -14.79 -6.28 2.86
CA PHE A 20 -14.48 -6.36 1.42
C PHE A 20 -12.98 -6.21 1.10
N ILE A 21 -12.21 -5.57 2.00
CA ILE A 21 -10.83 -5.18 1.76
C ILE A 21 -9.96 -5.62 2.93
N SER A 22 -8.75 -6.05 2.63
CA SER A 22 -7.64 -6.12 3.58
C SER A 22 -6.70 -4.93 3.33
N LEU A 23 -6.31 -4.24 4.40
CA LEU A 23 -5.30 -3.18 4.37
C LEU A 23 -3.96 -3.78 4.76
N ASP A 24 -2.92 -3.51 3.97
CA ASP A 24 -1.56 -3.97 4.23
C ASP A 24 -0.56 -2.82 4.07
N GLY A 25 0.53 -2.89 4.84
CA GLY A 25 1.65 -1.97 4.77
C GLY A 25 2.75 -2.52 3.88
N THR A 26 3.01 -1.88 2.74
CA THR A 26 4.05 -2.31 1.81
C THR A 26 5.14 -1.24 1.67
N ASP A 27 6.39 -1.68 1.80
CA ASP A 27 7.54 -0.83 1.54
C ASP A 27 7.90 -0.91 0.04
N PHE A 28 8.18 0.25 -0.55
CA PHE A 28 8.70 0.44 -1.90
C PHE A 28 10.10 1.05 -1.86
N LYS A 29 11.04 0.42 -2.58
CA LYS A 29 12.42 0.90 -2.63
C LYS A 29 12.51 2.17 -3.46
N ILE A 30 13.27 3.15 -2.97
CA ILE A 30 13.56 4.38 -3.68
C ILE A 30 15.08 4.54 -3.88
N MET A 31 15.47 5.51 -4.69
CA MET A 31 16.85 5.99 -4.68
C MET A 31 17.06 6.79 -3.40
N GLU A 32 18.23 6.63 -2.77
CA GLU A 32 18.61 7.41 -1.59
C GLU A 32 18.48 8.90 -1.90
N PRO A 33 17.64 9.65 -1.17
CA PRO A 33 17.65 11.10 -1.25
C PRO A 33 19.05 11.64 -0.93
N SER A 34 19.43 12.76 -1.53
CA SER A 34 20.72 13.39 -1.19
C SER A 34 20.70 13.91 0.24
N ASP A 35 21.85 13.73 0.89
CA ASP A 35 22.06 13.61 2.34
C ASP A 35 21.33 12.42 2.97
N PHE A 36 22.12 11.56 3.64
CA PHE A 36 21.61 10.39 4.34
C PHE A 36 20.73 10.83 5.51
N ASP A 37 19.50 10.32 5.55
CA ASP A 37 18.55 10.53 6.63
C ASP A 37 17.95 9.18 7.06
N PRO A 38 18.17 8.73 8.31
CA PRO A 38 17.64 7.47 8.82
C PRO A 38 16.14 7.29 8.68
N LYS A 39 15.36 8.37 8.54
CA LYS A 39 13.90 8.29 8.36
C LYS A 39 13.49 7.49 7.12
N TRP A 40 14.35 7.42 6.09
CA TRP A 40 14.06 6.65 4.89
C TRP A 40 14.37 5.16 5.05
N TRP A 41 15.00 4.74 6.14
CA TRP A 41 15.50 3.36 6.27
C TRP A 41 14.36 2.34 6.39
N SER A 42 14.35 1.37 5.49
CA SER A 42 13.48 0.20 5.53
C SER A 42 14.28 -1.04 5.91
N HIS A 43 13.84 -1.73 6.97
CA HIS A 43 14.36 -3.04 7.36
C HIS A 43 14.22 -4.09 6.24
N LYS A 44 13.16 -4.00 5.42
CA LYS A 44 12.88 -4.94 4.32
C LYS A 44 13.95 -4.88 3.22
N PHE A 45 14.44 -3.68 2.93
CA PHE A 45 15.40 -3.46 1.85
C PHE A 45 16.84 -3.28 2.34
N ASN A 46 17.03 -3.12 3.66
CA ASN A 46 18.27 -2.67 4.25
C ASN A 46 18.80 -1.41 3.53
N GLY A 47 17.93 -0.42 3.36
CA GLY A 47 18.17 0.77 2.53
C GLY A 47 16.95 1.68 2.42
N PRO A 48 16.99 2.72 1.58
CA PRO A 48 15.95 3.75 1.52
C PRO A 48 14.64 3.23 0.90
N GLY A 49 13.51 3.56 1.54
CA GLY A 49 12.18 3.14 1.12
C GLY A 49 11.06 4.08 1.57
N LEU A 50 9.91 3.93 0.91
CA LEU A 50 8.63 4.54 1.26
C LEU A 50 7.64 3.47 1.70
N ARG A 51 6.85 3.74 2.74
CA ARG A 51 5.75 2.87 3.15
C ARG A 51 4.42 3.39 2.59
N TYR A 52 3.66 2.46 2.05
CA TYR A 52 2.30 2.67 1.58
C TYR A 52 1.34 1.75 2.31
N GLU A 53 0.18 2.28 2.66
CA GLU A 53 -1.01 1.50 2.96
C GLU A 53 -1.68 1.14 1.63
N VAL A 54 -1.93 -0.14 1.41
CA VAL A 54 -2.56 -0.67 0.19
C VAL A 54 -3.81 -1.44 0.58
N GLY A 55 -4.95 -1.09 -0.02
CA GLY A 55 -6.19 -1.83 0.15
C GLY A 55 -6.42 -2.81 -1.00
N ILE A 56 -6.50 -4.09 -0.66
CA ILE A 56 -6.70 -5.20 -1.59
C ILE A 56 -8.11 -5.76 -1.41
N CYS A 57 -8.89 -5.84 -2.49
CA CYS A 57 -10.19 -6.52 -2.47
C CYS A 57 -9.99 -8.01 -2.15
N ILE A 58 -10.52 -8.47 -1.02
CA ILE A 58 -10.34 -9.86 -0.54
C ILE A 58 -10.84 -10.88 -1.57
N ARG A 59 -11.89 -10.53 -2.30
CA ARG A 59 -12.55 -11.45 -3.24
C ARG A 59 -11.82 -11.60 -4.57
N THR A 60 -11.16 -10.55 -5.04
CA THR A 60 -10.64 -10.51 -6.41
C THR A 60 -9.13 -10.27 -6.49
N GLY A 61 -8.50 -9.78 -5.42
CA GLY A 61 -7.08 -9.44 -5.38
C GLY A 61 -6.75 -8.07 -5.97
N ASP A 62 -7.73 -7.32 -6.48
CA ASP A 62 -7.48 -6.00 -7.03
C ASP A 62 -7.06 -5.01 -5.94
N ILE A 63 -6.10 -4.15 -6.28
CA ILE A 63 -5.75 -2.99 -5.46
C ILE A 63 -6.80 -1.91 -5.76
N VAL A 64 -7.54 -1.52 -4.73
CA VAL A 64 -8.67 -0.56 -4.83
C VAL A 64 -8.43 0.72 -4.03
N TRP A 65 -7.37 0.74 -3.23
CA TRP A 65 -6.96 1.86 -2.40
C TRP A 65 -5.44 1.89 -2.26
N ALA A 66 -4.87 3.08 -2.22
CA ALA A 66 -3.49 3.30 -1.83
C ALA A 66 -3.38 4.66 -1.14
N HIS A 67 -2.67 4.69 -0.03
CA HIS A 67 -2.32 5.91 0.69
C HIS A 67 -0.90 5.79 1.23
N GLY A 68 -0.21 6.92 1.45
CA GLY A 68 1.14 6.92 1.98
C GLY A 68 2.14 7.54 1.02
N GLY A 69 3.30 6.90 0.88
CA GLY A 69 4.51 7.57 0.41
C GLY A 69 5.24 8.25 1.57
N LEU A 70 5.14 7.65 2.75
CA LEU A 70 5.79 8.14 3.97
C LEU A 70 7.16 7.46 4.15
N PRO A 71 8.11 8.09 4.85
CA PRO A 71 9.39 7.47 5.16
C PRO A 71 9.21 6.15 5.95
N CYS A 72 9.99 5.11 5.64
CA CYS A 72 9.85 3.80 6.29
C CYS A 72 10.34 3.72 7.74
N GLY A 73 11.21 4.65 8.15
CA GLY A 73 11.87 4.71 9.45
C GLY A 73 11.19 5.62 10.47
N GLU A 74 10.02 6.17 10.13
CA GLU A 74 9.13 6.91 11.04
C GLU A 74 7.99 6.04 11.56
#